data_AF-A0A3N5PIV7-F1
#
_entry.id   AF-A0A3N5PIV7-F1
#
_cell.length_a   1.000
_cell.length_b   1.000
_cell.length_c   1.000
_cell.angle_alpha   90.00
_cell.angle_beta   90.00
_cell.angle_gamma   90.00
#
_symmetry.space_group_name_H-M   'P 1'
#
loop_
_entity.id
_entity.type
_entity.pdbx_description
1 polymer ?
#
loop_
_entity_poly.entity_id
_entity_poly.type
_entity_poly.pdbx_seq_one_letter_code
_entity_poly.pdbx_strand_id
1 'polypeptide(L)'
;MKVFIERLNVSLSEHKHLYIISGFTFLLIYLSTLTKGYGYFIDEFYYIACADNPAFGYVDHPPLAPLVLTVFQFVFGNSIYAIRFLPALAAAAAVFYTGILTKEIGGNKFAQFLAACSLAAMPVTIAFGTFYSMNAFEPLLAILLLWITVKIIKSGDAKFWVPA
;
A
#
# COMPACT_ATOMS: atom_id res chain seq x y z
N MET A 1 13.07 -23.26 0.09
CA MET A 1 12.98 -22.58 -1.23
C MET A 1 11.87 -23.17 -2.13
N LYS A 2 11.84 -24.48 -2.43
CA LYS A 2 10.78 -25.10 -3.28
C LYS A 2 9.34 -24.85 -2.80
N VAL A 3 9.04 -25.07 -1.51
CA VAL A 3 7.71 -24.88 -0.93
C VAL A 3 7.20 -23.43 -1.05
N PHE A 4 8.10 -22.45 -0.95
CA PHE A 4 7.75 -21.04 -1.12
C PHE A 4 7.37 -20.73 -2.57
N ILE A 5 8.15 -21.24 -3.54
CA ILE A 5 7.89 -21.07 -4.97
C ILE A 5 6.57 -21.72 -5.38
N GLU A 6 6.26 -22.91 -4.85
CA GLU A 6 4.98 -23.57 -5.09
C GLU A 6 3.79 -22.76 -4.56
N ARG A 7 3.86 -22.28 -3.31
CA ARG A 7 2.82 -21.41 -2.73
C ARG A 7 2.64 -20.13 -3.52
N LEU A 8 3.74 -19.54 -3.98
CA LEU A 8 3.71 -18.33 -4.81
C LEU A 8 3.03 -18.61 -6.15
N ASN A 9 3.35 -19.73 -6.82
CA ASN A 9 2.73 -20.12 -8.08
C ASN A 9 1.22 -20.38 -7.93
N VAL A 10 0.79 -21.02 -6.84
CA VAL A 10 -0.63 -21.22 -6.53
C VAL A 10 -1.32 -19.87 -6.36
N SER A 11 -0.76 -18.97 -5.54
CA SER A 11 -1.30 -17.62 -5.34
C SER A 11 -1.40 -16.82 -6.64
N LEU A 12 -0.34 -16.83 -7.46
CA LEU A 12 -0.29 -16.17 -8.77
C LEU A 12 -1.36 -16.71 -9.71
N SER A 13 -1.58 -18.02 -9.73
CA SER A 13 -2.60 -18.64 -10.58
C SER A 13 -4.02 -18.28 -10.13
N GLU A 14 -4.25 -18.19 -8.82
CA GLU A 14 -5.56 -17.95 -8.24
C GLU A 14 -5.99 -16.48 -8.39
N HIS A 15 -5.05 -15.56 -8.15
CA HIS A 15 -5.28 -14.12 -8.04
C HIS A 15 -4.69 -13.31 -9.19
N LYS A 16 -4.44 -13.93 -10.35
CA LYS A 16 -3.83 -13.28 -11.53
C LYS A 16 -4.45 -11.91 -11.88
N HIS A 17 -5.77 -11.83 -11.86
CA HIS A 17 -6.50 -10.59 -12.16
C HIS A 17 -6.17 -9.45 -11.18
N LEU A 18 -5.99 -9.74 -9.89
CA LEU A 18 -5.60 -8.75 -8.89
C LEU A 18 -4.14 -8.30 -9.06
N TYR A 19 -3.23 -9.22 -9.37
CA TYR A 19 -1.83 -8.87 -9.68
C TYR A 19 -1.72 -7.98 -10.91
N ILE A 20 -2.54 -8.22 -11.94
CA ILE A 20 -2.54 -7.39 -13.15
C ILE A 20 -3.01 -5.97 -12.82
N ILE A 21 -4.14 -5.81 -12.13
CA ILE A 21 -4.69 -4.48 -11.81
C ILE A 21 -3.76 -3.74 -10.86
N SER A 22 -3.32 -4.37 -9.77
CA SER A 22 -2.41 -3.73 -8.80
C SER A 22 -1.07 -3.36 -9.42
N GLY A 23 -0.49 -4.25 -10.25
CA GLY A 23 0.73 -3.95 -11.01
C GLY A 23 0.54 -2.80 -12.00
N PHE A 24 -0.60 -2.75 -12.68
CA PHE A 24 -0.94 -1.64 -13.57
C PHE A 24 -1.11 -0.32 -12.79
N THR A 25 -1.80 -0.33 -11.65
CA THR A 25 -1.93 0.84 -10.76
C THR A 25 -0.56 1.31 -10.27
N PHE A 26 0.29 0.40 -9.81
CA PHE A 26 1.66 0.73 -9.41
C PHE A 26 2.42 1.41 -10.55
N LEU A 27 2.41 0.80 -11.74
CA LEU A 27 3.13 1.33 -12.90
C LEU A 27 2.61 2.69 -13.32
N LEU A 28 1.30 2.88 -13.41
CA LEU A 28 0.71 4.17 -13.75
C LEU A 28 1.13 5.27 -12.78
N ILE A 29 0.99 5.01 -11.47
CA ILE A 29 1.33 5.99 -10.43
C ILE A 29 2.84 6.26 -10.43
N TYR A 30 3.66 5.22 -10.44
CA TYR A 30 5.11 5.36 -10.39
C TYR A 30 5.66 6.08 -11.62
N LEU A 31 5.20 5.73 -12.83
CA LEU A 31 5.60 6.39 -14.07
C LEU A 31 5.17 7.86 -14.11
N SER A 32 4.10 8.25 -13.40
CA SER A 32 3.72 9.67 -13.29
C SER A 32 4.82 10.52 -12.64
N THR A 33 5.68 9.92 -11.81
CA THR A 33 6.85 10.59 -11.20
C THR A 33 7.90 11.01 -12.22
N LEU A 34 7.94 10.37 -13.39
CA LEU A 34 8.86 10.72 -14.46
C LEU A 34 8.46 12.01 -15.21
N THR A 35 7.27 12.54 -14.94
CA THR A 35 6.82 13.80 -15.55
C THR A 35 7.60 14.99 -14.96
N LYS A 36 8.01 15.93 -15.83
CA LYS A 36 8.77 17.13 -15.44
C LYS A 36 7.88 18.22 -14.81
N GLY A 37 7.03 17.82 -13.87
CA GLY A 37 6.11 18.72 -13.15
C GLY A 37 6.82 19.55 -12.08
N TYR A 38 6.08 19.90 -11.02
CA TYR A 38 6.48 20.81 -9.93
C TYR A 38 7.62 20.28 -9.02
N GLY A 39 8.22 19.12 -9.33
CA GLY A 39 9.19 18.46 -8.45
C GLY A 39 8.52 17.86 -7.22
N TYR A 40 9.13 18.04 -6.05
CA TYR A 40 8.58 17.56 -4.77
C TYR A 40 7.28 18.28 -4.44
N PHE A 41 6.30 17.53 -3.95
CA PHE A 41 5.10 18.05 -3.33
C PHE A 41 5.49 18.65 -1.97
N ILE A 42 4.79 19.70 -1.54
CA ILE A 42 5.18 20.54 -0.39
C ILE A 42 5.46 19.68 0.85
N ASP A 43 4.55 18.76 1.17
CA ASP A 43 4.67 17.91 2.36
C ASP A 43 5.85 16.93 2.27
N GLU A 44 6.32 16.56 1.07
CA GLU A 44 7.42 15.60 0.91
C GLU A 44 8.72 16.14 1.53
N PHE A 45 8.97 17.44 1.45
CA PHE A 45 10.12 18.05 2.12
C PHE A 45 10.00 17.97 3.65
N TYR A 46 8.79 18.11 4.18
CA TYR A 46 8.55 17.94 5.61
C TYR A 46 8.80 16.50 6.05
N TYR A 47 8.29 15.50 5.31
CA TYR A 47 8.56 14.09 5.62
C TYR A 47 10.04 13.73 5.48
N ILE A 48 10.77 14.30 4.51
CA ILE A 48 12.23 14.14 4.42
C ILE A 48 12.90 14.69 5.68
N ALA A 49 12.57 15.92 6.11
CA ALA A 49 13.14 16.49 7.32
C ALA A 49 12.83 15.65 8.57
N CYS A 50 11.62 15.08 8.65
CA CYS A 50 11.23 14.17 9.73
C CYS A 50 11.98 12.83 9.68
N ALA A 51 12.33 12.33 8.48
CA ALA A 51 13.13 11.13 8.30
C ALA A 51 14.62 11.36 8.62
N ASP A 52 15.14 12.56 8.35
CA ASP A 52 16.48 12.97 8.78
C ASP A 52 16.57 13.16 10.31
N ASN A 53 15.43 13.33 10.99
CA ASN A 53 15.33 13.49 12.45
C ASN A 53 14.29 12.53 13.06
N PRO A 54 14.50 11.21 13.05
CA PRO A 54 13.48 10.26 13.49
C PRO A 54 13.05 10.49 14.95
N ALA A 55 11.73 10.55 15.17
CA ALA A 55 11.11 10.70 16.49
C ALA A 55 10.00 9.65 16.67
N PHE A 56 9.60 9.39 17.92
CA PHE A 56 8.48 8.49 18.24
C PHE A 56 7.10 9.05 17.87
N GLY A 57 7.06 10.22 17.25
CA GLY A 57 5.86 10.88 16.75
C GLY A 57 6.11 12.37 16.61
N TYR A 58 5.41 13.00 15.69
CA TYR A 58 5.34 14.44 15.55
C TYR A 58 3.97 14.92 16.02
N VAL A 59 3.81 16.23 16.25
CA VAL A 59 2.54 16.80 16.77
C VAL A 59 1.35 16.52 15.85
N ASP A 60 1.63 16.41 14.55
CA ASP A 60 0.66 16.29 13.47
C ASP A 60 0.54 14.86 12.92
N HIS A 61 1.51 13.98 13.16
CA HIS A 61 1.47 12.62 12.63
C HIS A 61 2.21 11.55 13.46
N PRO A 62 1.78 10.28 13.38
CA PRO A 62 2.46 9.15 14.01
C PRO A 62 3.86 8.87 13.38
N PRO A 63 4.71 8.06 14.04
CA PRO A 63 6.10 7.84 13.61
C PRO A 63 6.24 6.89 12.41
N LEU A 64 5.21 6.15 12.03
CA LEU A 64 5.35 5.07 11.04
C LEU A 64 5.88 5.57 9.70
N ALA A 65 5.27 6.62 9.12
CA ALA A 65 5.69 7.17 7.84
C ALA A 65 7.15 7.68 7.88
N PRO A 66 7.56 8.60 8.77
CA PRO A 66 8.94 9.07 8.80
C PRO A 66 9.95 7.95 9.10
N LEU A 67 9.63 6.96 9.95
CA LEU A 67 10.51 5.81 10.20
C LEU A 67 10.70 4.94 8.96
N VAL A 68 9.62 4.61 8.25
CA VAL A 68 9.69 3.86 6.99
C VAL A 68 10.53 4.63 5.96
N LEU A 69 10.34 5.94 5.87
CA LEU A 69 11.12 6.79 4.98
C LEU A 69 12.60 6.83 5.38
N THR A 70 12.93 6.92 6.67
CA THR A 70 14.31 6.90 7.19
C THR A 70 15.06 5.66 6.71
N VAL A 71 14.46 4.48 6.91
CA VAL A 71 15.07 3.19 6.49
C VAL A 71 15.20 3.12 4.97
N PHE A 72 14.20 3.61 4.23
CA PHE A 72 14.21 3.56 2.78
C PHE A 72 15.25 4.51 2.17
N GLN A 73 15.36 5.73 2.70
CA GLN A 73 16.34 6.73 2.28
C GLN A 73 17.77 6.30 2.57
N PHE A 74 18.00 5.57 3.67
CA PHE A 74 19.30 4.98 3.95
C PHE A 74 19.80 4.07 2.82
N VAL A 75 18.90 3.39 2.11
CA VAL A 75 19.23 2.45 1.02
C VAL A 75 19.17 3.10 -0.36
N PHE A 76 18.16 3.93 -0.63
CA PHE A 76 17.84 4.43 -1.97
C PHE A 76 18.04 5.95 -2.14
N GLY A 77 18.40 6.65 -1.06
CA GLY A 77 18.49 8.10 -1.02
C GLY A 77 17.13 8.80 -0.99
N ASN A 78 17.16 10.13 -1.07
CA ASN A 78 15.99 11.00 -0.95
C ASN A 78 15.48 11.56 -2.29
N SER A 79 15.90 10.99 -3.43
CA SER A 79 15.42 11.43 -4.74
C SER A 79 13.90 11.28 -4.86
N ILE A 80 13.27 12.12 -5.67
CA ILE A 80 11.81 12.08 -5.93
C ILE A 80 11.33 10.69 -6.38
N TYR A 81 12.15 9.99 -7.17
CA TYR A 81 11.88 8.63 -7.64
C TYR A 81 11.94 7.62 -6.51
N ALA A 82 12.92 7.75 -5.61
CA ALA A 82 13.06 6.88 -4.46
C ALA A 82 11.88 7.05 -3.52
N ILE A 83 11.60 8.27 -3.05
CA ILE A 83 10.56 8.46 -2.03
C ILE A 83 9.16 8.12 -2.55
N ARG A 84 8.84 8.38 -3.82
CA ARG A 84 7.52 8.09 -4.41
C ARG A 84 7.30 6.62 -4.77
N PHE A 85 8.33 5.79 -4.68
CA PHE A 85 8.17 4.35 -4.83
C PHE A 85 7.23 3.76 -3.75
N LEU A 86 7.39 4.20 -2.50
CA LEU A 86 6.64 3.66 -1.36
C LEU A 86 5.13 3.99 -1.43
N PRO A 87 4.70 5.25 -1.69
CA PRO A 87 3.28 5.58 -1.91
C PRO A 87 2.66 4.82 -3.08
N ALA A 88 3.36 4.72 -4.21
CA ALA A 88 2.89 3.96 -5.37
C ALA A 88 2.68 2.48 -5.02
N LEU A 89 3.62 1.89 -4.26
CA LEU A 89 3.52 0.52 -3.79
C LEU A 89 2.37 0.34 -2.78
N ALA A 90 2.19 1.29 -1.86
CA ALA A 90 1.11 1.26 -0.87
C ALA A 90 -0.27 1.31 -1.55
N ALA A 91 -0.45 2.19 -2.54
CA ALA A 91 -1.67 2.29 -3.34
C ALA A 91 -1.95 0.99 -4.12
N ALA A 92 -0.94 0.41 -4.75
CA ALA A 92 -1.08 -0.86 -5.47
C ALA A 92 -1.41 -2.03 -4.54
N ALA A 93 -0.77 -2.08 -3.36
CA ALA A 93 -1.08 -3.07 -2.34
C ALA A 93 -2.51 -2.91 -1.82
N ALA A 94 -2.98 -1.67 -1.62
CA ALA A 94 -4.37 -1.40 -1.22
C ALA A 94 -5.35 -1.98 -2.25
N VAL A 95 -5.12 -1.71 -3.55
CA VAL A 95 -5.91 -2.28 -4.66
C VAL A 95 -5.92 -3.81 -4.63
N PHE A 96 -4.77 -4.44 -4.43
CA PHE A 96 -4.68 -5.91 -4.33
C PHE A 96 -5.49 -6.44 -3.14
N TYR A 97 -5.28 -5.89 -1.94
CA TYR A 97 -5.94 -6.34 -0.73
C TYR A 97 -7.43 -6.03 -0.70
N THR A 98 -7.92 -5.02 -1.43
CA THR A 98 -9.37 -4.83 -1.65
C THR A 98 -9.98 -6.03 -2.35
N GLY A 99 -9.35 -6.53 -3.41
CA GLY A 99 -9.82 -7.74 -4.09
C GLY A 99 -9.77 -8.98 -3.18
N ILE A 100 -8.71 -9.13 -2.39
CA ILE A 100 -8.62 -10.21 -1.40
C ILE A 100 -9.73 -10.09 -0.34
N LEU A 101 -9.96 -8.90 0.21
CA LEU A 101 -11.04 -8.64 1.16
C LEU A 101 -12.41 -8.98 0.55
N THR A 102 -12.65 -8.59 -0.71
CA THR A 102 -13.89 -8.93 -1.43
C THR A 102 -14.08 -10.44 -1.55
N LYS A 103 -13.02 -11.21 -1.82
CA LYS A 103 -13.08 -12.68 -1.79
C LYS A 103 -13.46 -13.18 -0.41
N GLU A 104 -12.82 -12.66 0.63
CA GLU A 104 -13.04 -13.08 2.01
C GLU A 104 -14.46 -12.78 2.49
N ILE A 105 -15.17 -11.81 1.95
CA ILE A 105 -16.59 -11.58 2.28
C ILE A 105 -17.57 -12.35 1.36
N GLY A 106 -17.07 -13.26 0.53
CA GLY A 106 -17.89 -14.14 -0.33
C GLY A 106 -18.02 -13.69 -1.79
N GLY A 107 -17.27 -12.67 -2.22
CA GLY A 107 -17.28 -12.17 -3.59
C GLY A 107 -16.63 -13.13 -4.60
N ASN A 108 -17.30 -13.32 -5.73
CA ASN A 108 -16.75 -14.06 -6.87
C ASN A 108 -15.60 -13.27 -7.56
N LYS A 109 -14.95 -13.87 -8.56
CA LYS A 109 -13.84 -13.22 -9.29
C LYS A 109 -14.22 -11.89 -9.93
N PHE A 110 -15.45 -11.76 -10.42
CA PHE A 110 -15.94 -10.51 -11.00
C PHE A 110 -16.10 -9.41 -9.95
N ALA A 111 -16.65 -9.74 -8.77
CA ALA A 111 -16.77 -8.79 -7.67
C ALA A 111 -15.40 -8.31 -7.17
N GLN A 112 -14.42 -9.23 -7.05
CA GLN A 112 -13.05 -8.88 -6.67
C GLN A 112 -12.41 -7.92 -7.67
N PHE A 113 -12.55 -8.22 -8.97
CA PHE A 113 -12.05 -7.38 -10.05
C PHE A 113 -12.70 -5.99 -10.02
N LEU A 114 -14.03 -5.94 -9.92
CA LEU A 114 -14.78 -4.68 -9.89
C LEU A 114 -14.37 -3.82 -8.68
N ALA A 115 -14.27 -4.40 -7.49
CA ALA A 115 -13.85 -3.68 -6.28
C ALA A 115 -12.41 -3.14 -6.41
N ALA A 116 -11.48 -3.95 -6.93
CA ALA A 116 -10.11 -3.52 -7.17
C ALA A 116 -10.03 -2.39 -8.20
N CYS A 117 -10.79 -2.48 -9.30
CA CYS A 117 -10.89 -1.41 -10.29
C CYS A 117 -11.49 -0.12 -9.71
N SER A 118 -12.53 -0.23 -8.88
CA SER A 118 -13.13 0.93 -8.22
C SER A 118 -12.14 1.65 -7.32
N LEU A 119 -11.35 0.91 -6.52
CA LEU A 119 -10.32 1.53 -5.68
C LEU A 119 -9.19 2.13 -6.52
N ALA A 120 -8.75 1.45 -7.58
CA ALA A 120 -7.70 1.91 -8.47
C ALA A 120 -8.08 3.20 -9.22
N ALA A 121 -9.36 3.35 -9.59
CA ALA A 121 -9.87 4.53 -10.28
C ALA A 121 -10.25 5.69 -9.33
N MET A 122 -10.25 5.45 -8.01
CA MET A 122 -10.61 6.47 -7.04
C MET A 122 -9.57 7.61 -7.04
N PRO A 123 -9.98 8.88 -7.24
CA PRO A 123 -9.04 10.00 -7.32
C PRO A 123 -8.13 10.14 -6.11
N VAL A 124 -8.65 9.83 -4.91
CA VAL A 124 -7.89 9.86 -3.67
C VAL A 124 -6.76 8.81 -3.66
N THR A 125 -7.02 7.58 -4.14
CA THR A 125 -5.96 6.55 -4.27
C THR A 125 -4.87 7.00 -5.22
N ILE A 126 -5.25 7.59 -6.36
CA ILE A 126 -4.31 8.10 -7.35
C ILE A 126 -3.49 9.23 -6.74
N ALA A 127 -4.13 10.22 -6.12
CA ALA A 127 -3.45 11.36 -5.50
C ALA A 127 -2.47 10.91 -4.40
N PHE A 128 -2.92 10.11 -3.44
CA PHE A 128 -2.06 9.66 -2.34
C PHE A 128 -0.94 8.72 -2.79
N GLY A 129 -1.07 8.07 -3.95
CA GLY A 129 0.02 7.29 -4.52
C GLY A 129 1.11 8.11 -5.19
N THR A 130 0.87 9.38 -5.57
CA THR A 130 1.83 10.18 -6.34
C THR A 130 2.80 11.01 -5.49
N PHE A 131 2.61 11.08 -4.18
CA PHE A 131 3.51 11.82 -3.28
C PHE A 131 3.65 11.13 -1.92
N TYR A 132 4.80 11.31 -1.28
CA TYR A 132 5.04 10.76 0.05
C TYR A 132 4.32 11.53 1.14
N SER A 133 3.46 10.84 1.89
CA SER A 133 2.88 11.31 3.15
C SER A 133 2.39 10.13 4.00
N MET A 134 1.99 10.38 5.24
CA MET A 134 1.31 9.36 6.05
C MET A 134 0.02 8.86 5.39
N ASN A 135 -0.69 9.75 4.68
CA ASN A 135 -1.97 9.47 4.03
C ASN A 135 -1.84 8.44 2.90
N ALA A 136 -0.63 8.27 2.34
CA ALA A 136 -0.35 7.24 1.34
C ALA A 136 -0.52 5.80 1.89
N PHE A 137 -0.29 5.60 3.18
CA PHE A 137 -0.34 4.28 3.82
C PHE A 137 -1.71 3.98 4.43
N GLU A 138 -2.49 5.00 4.76
CA GLU A 138 -3.78 4.84 5.47
C GLU A 138 -4.77 3.92 4.73
N PRO A 139 -5.00 4.04 3.41
CA PRO A 139 -5.94 3.14 2.73
C PRO A 139 -5.54 1.68 2.85
N LEU A 140 -4.24 1.38 2.66
CA LEU A 140 -3.71 0.03 2.80
C LEU A 140 -3.90 -0.49 4.23
N LEU A 141 -3.53 0.30 5.24
CA LEU A 141 -3.66 -0.09 6.64
C LEU A 141 -5.12 -0.34 7.03
N ALA A 142 -6.04 0.51 6.58
CA ALA A 142 -7.47 0.33 6.81
C ALA A 142 -8.01 -0.96 6.16
N ILE A 143 -7.61 -1.24 4.92
CA ILE A 143 -8.02 -2.47 4.22
C ILE A 143 -7.44 -3.71 4.89
N LEU A 144 -6.17 -3.68 5.31
CA LEU A 144 -5.53 -4.77 6.03
C LEU A 144 -6.20 -5.02 7.38
N LEU A 145 -6.55 -3.95 8.11
CA LEU A 145 -7.28 -4.06 9.37
C LEU A 145 -8.64 -4.71 9.17
N LEU A 146 -9.40 -4.30 8.15
CA LEU A 146 -10.68 -4.92 7.80
C LEU A 146 -10.52 -6.38 7.38
N TRP A 147 -9.51 -6.68 6.56
CA TRP A 147 -9.21 -8.05 6.13
C TRP A 147 -8.85 -8.97 7.28
N ILE A 148 -8.00 -8.50 8.21
CA ILE A 148 -7.68 -9.21 9.44
C ILE A 148 -8.97 -9.42 10.23
N THR A 149 -9.76 -8.38 10.47
CA THR A 149 -11.03 -8.46 11.21
C THR A 149 -11.98 -9.51 10.63
N VAL A 150 -12.15 -9.55 9.30
CA VAL A 150 -12.98 -10.57 8.63
C VAL A 150 -12.42 -11.97 8.85
N LYS A 151 -11.10 -12.15 8.76
CA LYS A 151 -10.47 -13.45 9.03
C LYS A 151 -10.67 -13.91 10.47
N ILE A 152 -10.59 -13.00 11.43
CA ILE A 152 -10.81 -13.28 12.85
C ILE A 152 -12.25 -13.75 13.08
N ILE A 153 -13.22 -13.02 12.54
CA ILE A 153 -14.64 -13.36 12.67
C ILE A 153 -14.93 -14.73 12.06
N LYS A 154 -14.32 -15.04 10.91
CA LYS A 154 -14.50 -16.33 10.24
C LYS A 154 -13.80 -17.50 10.92
N SER A 155 -12.63 -17.28 11.53
CA SER A 155 -11.89 -18.37 12.20
C SER A 155 -12.49 -18.72 13.55
N GLY A 156 -13.17 -17.76 14.21
CA GLY A 156 -13.69 -17.93 15.58
C GLY A 156 -12.59 -18.07 16.65
N ASP A 157 -11.31 -17.89 16.28
CA ASP A 157 -10.19 -18.06 17.19
C ASP A 157 -9.87 -16.73 17.89
N ALA A 158 -10.15 -16.70 19.20
CA ALA A 158 -9.92 -15.56 20.08
C ALA A 158 -8.44 -15.09 20.09
N LYS A 159 -7.49 -15.95 19.70
CA LYS A 159 -6.05 -15.62 19.67
C LYS A 159 -5.71 -14.51 18.69
N PHE A 160 -6.51 -14.31 17.64
CA PHE A 160 -6.26 -13.24 16.70
C PHE A 160 -6.79 -11.87 17.17
N TRP A 161 -7.57 -11.81 18.27
CA TRP A 161 -8.08 -10.56 18.83
C TRP A 161 -7.04 -9.79 19.66
N VAL A 162 -5.98 -10.46 20.11
CA VAL A 162 -4.98 -9.82 20.96
C VAL A 162 -3.87 -9.24 20.08
N PRO A 163 -3.54 -7.95 20.19
CA PRO A 163 -2.32 -7.42 19.60
C PRO A 163 -1.15 -8.08 20.34
N ALA A 164 -0.40 -8.92 19.63
CA ALA A 164 0.84 -9.51 20.15
C ALA A 164 1.88 -8.43 20.45
#